data_AF-Q17AM6-F1
#
_entry.id   AF-Q17AM6-F1
#
_cell.length_a   1.000
_cell.length_b   1.000
_cell.length_c   1.000
_cell.angle_alpha   90.00
_cell.angle_beta   90.00
_cell.angle_gamma   90.00
#
_symmetry.space_group_name_H-M   'P 1'
#
loop_
_entity.id
_entity.type
_entity.pdbx_description
1 polymer ?
#
loop_
_entity_poly.entity_id
_entity_poly.type
_entity_poly.pdbx_seq_one_letter_code
_entity_poly.pdbx_strand_id
1 'polypeptide(L)'
;MLRHIIINYTVKHGVIDESATTFSDTHSKLVWTLNFHLIETTSRFVADCNLLQNSIISANNILKRTTNLEIYLSILNGLERLVLINIIGRQLLEKVEKLALDLVKQDNEMFSLAALKLLVTCIYHSSNEQLENTERSNGIVQDEPEIIIQQIEKIEILFTKIRTTTPQGAKIFGDVLCQLIRDLLPPNEILTKVFKELMLNQPNPDIIAAVTYQVFRSAIDCSYLALLQEWLLCSLPNFLAFSQINKSVWCLTVIFMSASLNQHLLKIFPEVLSLPSYQQLNEREINNLIISAKDFYRRLDASQKAKFREIFQQNESSVYQSLLGCL
;
A
#
# COMPACT_ATOMS: atom_id res chain seq x y z
N MET A 1 -45.11 12.81 -3.58
CA MET A 1 -45.74 11.96 -2.54
C MET A 1 -45.03 10.61 -2.37
N LEU A 2 -44.95 9.75 -3.40
CA LEU A 2 -44.29 8.43 -3.30
C LEU A 2 -42.83 8.49 -2.79
N ARG A 3 -42.02 9.41 -3.33
CA ARG A 3 -40.62 9.61 -2.88
C ARG A 3 -40.51 9.89 -1.37
N HIS A 4 -41.38 10.73 -0.80
CA HIS A 4 -41.37 11.01 0.64
C HIS A 4 -41.74 9.79 1.48
N ILE A 5 -42.68 8.97 1.00
CA ILE A 5 -43.06 7.71 1.66
C ILE A 5 -41.86 6.75 1.68
N ILE A 6 -41.17 6.61 0.54
CA ILE A 6 -40.01 5.73 0.42
C ILE A 6 -38.87 6.23 1.32
N ILE A 7 -38.57 7.54 1.30
CA ILE A 7 -37.54 8.14 2.18
C ILE A 7 -37.86 7.91 3.65
N ASN A 8 -39.11 8.15 4.07
CA ASN A 8 -39.51 7.95 5.46
C ASN A 8 -39.36 6.47 5.86
N TYR A 9 -39.66 5.54 4.95
CA TYR A 9 -39.47 4.12 5.17
C TYR A 9 -37.99 3.76 5.32
N THR A 10 -37.12 4.18 4.39
CA THR A 10 -35.69 3.87 4.45
C THR A 10 -35.01 4.49 5.67
N VAL A 11 -35.38 5.72 6.04
CA VAL A 11 -34.86 6.39 7.23
C VAL A 11 -35.27 5.64 8.50
N LYS A 12 -36.56 5.26 8.60
CA LYS A 12 -37.11 4.55 9.77
C LYS A 12 -36.59 3.12 9.93
N HIS A 13 -36.38 2.41 8.82
CA HIS A 13 -36.10 0.97 8.84
C HIS A 13 -34.65 0.59 8.42
N GLY A 14 -33.84 1.54 7.95
CA GLY A 14 -32.49 1.26 7.45
C GLY A 14 -31.36 2.13 8.00
N VAL A 15 -31.66 3.31 8.54
CA VAL A 15 -30.65 4.35 8.78
C VAL A 15 -30.53 4.71 10.27
N ILE A 16 -31.59 4.69 11.09
CA ILE A 16 -31.50 5.34 12.42
C ILE A 16 -31.47 4.37 13.62
N ASP A 17 -32.00 3.16 13.54
CA ASP A 17 -32.15 2.31 14.74
C ASP A 17 -31.50 0.93 14.62
N GLU A 18 -30.98 0.46 15.76
CA GLU A 18 -30.42 -0.88 16.07
C GLU A 18 -31.39 -2.07 15.81
N SER A 19 -32.40 -1.85 14.97
CA SER A 19 -33.37 -2.81 14.42
C SER A 19 -32.79 -3.86 13.48
N ALA A 20 -31.45 -3.99 13.39
CA ALA A 20 -30.83 -5.14 12.75
C ALA A 20 -31.23 -6.47 13.43
N THR A 21 -31.80 -6.42 14.64
CA THR A 21 -32.36 -7.58 15.36
C THR A 21 -33.84 -7.86 15.08
N THR A 22 -34.56 -7.02 14.33
CA THR A 22 -36.01 -7.19 14.10
C THR A 22 -36.39 -7.63 12.69
N PHE A 23 -35.51 -7.46 11.70
CA PHE A 23 -35.79 -7.75 10.29
C PHE A 23 -34.79 -8.75 9.70
N SER A 24 -35.18 -9.42 8.60
CA SER A 24 -34.31 -10.38 7.92
C SER A 24 -33.15 -9.69 7.19
N ASP A 25 -32.04 -10.41 6.99
CA ASP A 25 -30.88 -9.91 6.24
C ASP A 25 -31.24 -9.46 4.83
N THR A 26 -32.17 -10.18 4.18
CA THR A 26 -32.68 -9.83 2.85
C THR A 26 -33.38 -8.47 2.87
N HIS A 27 -34.19 -8.22 3.90
CA HIS A 27 -34.86 -6.94 4.07
C HIS A 27 -33.84 -5.80 4.21
N SER A 28 -32.87 -5.96 5.10
CA SER A 28 -31.81 -4.97 5.34
C SER A 28 -31.01 -4.63 4.07
N LYS A 29 -30.63 -5.65 3.30
CA LYS A 29 -29.92 -5.45 2.00
C LYS A 29 -30.76 -4.67 1.00
N LEU A 30 -32.05 -5.00 0.87
CA LEU A 30 -32.96 -4.30 -0.04
C LEU A 30 -33.16 -2.84 0.37
N VAL A 31 -33.28 -2.57 1.67
CA VAL A 31 -33.42 -1.20 2.20
C VAL A 31 -32.16 -0.37 1.89
N TRP A 32 -30.97 -0.92 2.13
CA TRP A 32 -29.71 -0.25 1.80
C TRP A 32 -29.55 0.00 0.30
N THR A 33 -29.85 -1.00 -0.52
CA THR A 33 -29.80 -0.90 -1.99
C THR A 33 -30.74 0.18 -2.50
N LEU A 34 -31.99 0.18 -2.00
CA LEU A 34 -32.98 1.19 -2.35
C LEU A 34 -32.54 2.58 -1.91
N ASN A 35 -31.96 2.71 -0.72
CA ASN A 35 -31.45 3.98 -0.21
C ASN A 35 -30.35 4.57 -1.11
N PHE A 36 -29.36 3.77 -1.51
CA PHE A 36 -28.31 4.23 -2.43
C PHE A 36 -28.86 4.60 -3.81
N HIS A 37 -29.80 3.82 -4.34
CA HIS A 37 -30.47 4.14 -5.60
C HIS A 37 -31.25 5.46 -5.53
N LEU A 38 -31.92 5.73 -4.40
CA LEU A 38 -32.61 6.99 -4.18
C LEU A 38 -31.63 8.16 -4.11
N ILE A 39 -30.49 8.02 -3.45
CA ILE A 39 -29.46 9.06 -3.39
C ILE A 39 -28.94 9.36 -4.81
N GLU A 40 -28.60 8.33 -5.59
CA GLU A 40 -28.10 8.48 -6.96
C GLU A 40 -29.12 9.16 -7.88
N THR A 41 -30.40 8.77 -7.79
CA THR A 41 -31.46 9.37 -8.61
C THR A 41 -31.85 10.76 -8.13
N THR A 42 -31.87 10.99 -6.82
CA THR A 42 -32.31 12.25 -6.21
C THR A 42 -31.28 13.36 -6.31
N SER A 43 -29.99 13.04 -6.14
CA SER A 43 -28.90 14.01 -6.20
C SER A 43 -28.85 14.76 -7.54
N ARG A 44 -29.31 14.12 -8.62
CA ARG A 44 -29.47 14.75 -9.94
C ARG A 44 -30.49 15.89 -9.98
N PHE A 45 -31.44 15.92 -9.03
CA PHE A 45 -32.57 16.85 -9.04
C PHE A 45 -32.64 17.74 -7.79
N VAL A 46 -32.03 17.34 -6.67
CA VAL A 46 -32.04 18.08 -5.40
C VAL A 46 -30.67 17.99 -4.74
N ALA A 47 -29.91 19.09 -4.79
CA ALA A 47 -28.54 19.16 -4.26
C ALA A 47 -28.49 19.05 -2.71
N ASP A 48 -29.45 19.63 -1.98
CA ASP A 48 -29.44 19.71 -0.51
C ASP A 48 -30.06 18.48 0.18
N CYS A 49 -29.82 17.29 -0.36
CA CYS A 49 -30.43 16.08 0.18
C CYS A 49 -29.63 15.52 1.38
N ASN A 50 -30.10 15.79 2.61
CA ASN A 50 -29.56 15.24 3.86
C ASN A 50 -29.50 13.69 3.91
N LEU A 51 -30.13 13.00 2.94
CA LEU A 51 -30.10 11.55 2.82
C LEU A 51 -28.67 11.00 2.73
N LEU A 52 -27.79 11.65 1.96
CA LEU A 52 -26.41 11.18 1.81
C LEU A 52 -25.66 11.26 3.14
N GLN A 53 -25.74 12.41 3.82
CA GLN A 53 -25.11 12.61 5.12
C GLN A 53 -25.62 11.63 6.17
N ASN A 54 -26.94 11.44 6.26
CA ASN A 54 -27.53 10.47 7.19
C ASN A 54 -27.05 9.06 6.89
N SER A 55 -27.00 8.67 5.62
CA SER A 55 -26.55 7.34 5.19
C SER A 55 -25.09 7.07 5.57
N ILE A 56 -24.22 8.07 5.44
CA ILE A 56 -22.81 7.95 5.85
C ILE A 56 -22.70 7.75 7.37
N ILE A 57 -23.45 8.51 8.17
CA ILE A 57 -23.48 8.38 9.64
C ILE A 57 -23.92 6.96 10.03
N SER A 58 -24.98 6.48 9.41
CA SER A 58 -25.55 5.15 9.69
C SER A 58 -24.64 4.01 9.23
N ALA A 59 -24.03 4.15 8.06
CA ALA A 59 -23.02 3.22 7.58
C ALA A 59 -21.84 3.13 8.57
N ASN A 60 -21.35 4.27 9.07
CA ASN A 60 -20.28 4.29 10.07
C ASN A 60 -20.66 3.54 11.36
N ASN A 61 -21.91 3.64 11.81
CA ASN A 61 -22.37 2.94 13.01
C ASN A 61 -22.51 1.43 12.79
N ILE A 62 -23.07 1.01 11.65
CA ILE A 62 -23.34 -0.40 11.33
C ILE A 62 -22.07 -1.15 10.94
N LEU A 63 -21.25 -0.60 10.04
CA LEU A 63 -20.07 -1.27 9.49
C LEU A 63 -19.02 -1.57 10.57
N LYS A 64 -18.95 -0.76 11.62
CA LYS A 64 -18.01 -0.96 12.74
C LYS A 64 -18.42 -2.08 13.70
N ARG A 65 -19.68 -2.51 13.68
CA ARG A 65 -20.26 -3.45 14.66
C ARG A 65 -20.82 -4.73 14.04
N THR A 66 -21.21 -4.69 12.77
CA THR A 66 -21.85 -5.84 12.10
C THR A 66 -20.90 -7.02 11.98
N THR A 67 -21.43 -8.22 12.22
CA THR A 67 -20.78 -9.50 11.91
C THR A 67 -21.32 -10.12 10.62
N ASN A 68 -22.36 -9.52 10.01
CA ASN A 68 -22.96 -9.99 8.77
C ASN A 68 -22.19 -9.43 7.56
N LEU A 69 -21.44 -10.31 6.89
CA LEU A 69 -20.62 -9.96 5.74
C LEU A 69 -21.45 -9.49 4.53
N GLU A 70 -22.64 -10.04 4.30
CA GLU A 70 -23.46 -9.64 3.15
C GLU A 70 -23.98 -8.21 3.29
N ILE A 71 -24.42 -7.84 4.49
CA ILE A 71 -24.86 -6.47 4.79
C ILE A 71 -23.65 -5.54 4.70
N TYR A 72 -22.51 -5.95 5.25
CA TYR A 72 -21.26 -5.19 5.18
C TYR A 72 -20.85 -4.87 3.74
N LEU A 73 -20.79 -5.88 2.88
CA LEU A 73 -20.46 -5.74 1.46
C LEU A 73 -21.50 -4.90 0.71
N SER A 74 -22.79 -5.07 1.02
CA SER A 74 -23.86 -4.28 0.39
C SER A 74 -23.69 -2.79 0.66
N ILE A 75 -23.32 -2.42 1.88
CA ILE A 75 -23.13 -1.02 2.27
C ILE A 75 -21.84 -0.47 1.66
N LEU A 76 -20.72 -1.22 1.72
CA LEU A 76 -19.45 -0.79 1.13
C LEU A 76 -19.55 -0.55 -0.37
N ASN A 77 -20.12 -1.49 -1.13
CA ASN A 77 -20.29 -1.35 -2.58
C ASN A 77 -21.22 -0.17 -2.92
N GLY A 78 -22.23 0.09 -2.08
CA GLY A 78 -23.10 1.25 -2.22
C GLY A 78 -22.34 2.56 -2.05
N LEU A 79 -21.56 2.70 -0.97
CA LEU A 79 -20.70 3.88 -0.74
C LEU A 79 -19.69 4.07 -1.88
N GLU A 80 -19.03 3.00 -2.30
CA GLU A 80 -18.06 3.02 -3.40
C GLU A 80 -18.71 3.53 -4.68
N ARG A 81 -19.91 3.02 -5.02
CA ARG A 81 -20.65 3.49 -6.20
C ARG A 81 -20.92 4.98 -6.12
N LEU A 82 -21.32 5.50 -4.96
CA LEU A 82 -21.58 6.94 -4.80
C LEU A 82 -20.32 7.80 -4.98
N VAL A 83 -19.15 7.31 -4.55
CA VAL A 83 -17.85 7.95 -4.81
C VAL A 83 -17.56 7.95 -6.31
N LEU A 84 -17.70 6.81 -6.98
CA LEU A 84 -17.38 6.67 -8.41
C LEU A 84 -18.23 7.55 -9.34
N ILE A 85 -19.52 7.74 -9.03
CA ILE A 85 -20.41 8.61 -9.82
C ILE A 85 -20.21 10.11 -9.54
N ASN A 86 -19.28 10.48 -8.65
CA ASN A 86 -18.90 11.85 -8.32
C ASN A 86 -20.08 12.75 -7.87
N ILE A 87 -21.00 12.21 -7.06
CA ILE A 87 -22.10 13.00 -6.47
C ILE A 87 -21.82 13.44 -5.03
N ILE A 88 -20.72 12.96 -4.44
CA ILE A 88 -20.35 13.24 -3.06
C ILE A 88 -19.47 14.50 -3.03
N GLY A 89 -19.93 15.55 -2.34
CA GLY A 89 -19.09 16.73 -2.12
C GLY A 89 -17.86 16.44 -1.24
N ARG A 90 -16.79 17.21 -1.41
CA ARG A 90 -15.47 17.01 -0.76
C ARG A 90 -15.54 16.74 0.75
N GLN A 91 -16.35 17.51 1.49
CA GLN A 91 -16.50 17.33 2.95
C GLN A 91 -17.09 15.97 3.35
N LEU A 92 -18.00 15.42 2.52
CA LEU A 92 -18.59 14.11 2.77
C LEU A 92 -17.67 12.99 2.29
N LEU A 93 -16.90 13.22 1.22
CA LEU A 93 -15.87 12.29 0.75
C LEU A 93 -14.81 12.05 1.84
N GLU A 94 -14.33 13.11 2.49
CA GLU A 94 -13.38 13.00 3.62
C GLU A 94 -13.93 12.13 4.77
N LYS A 95 -15.24 12.20 5.04
CA LYS A 95 -15.89 11.32 6.04
C LYS A 95 -15.94 9.87 5.60
N VAL A 96 -16.22 9.62 4.31
CA VAL A 96 -16.23 8.25 3.74
C VAL A 96 -14.82 7.67 3.72
N GLU A 97 -13.81 8.47 3.36
CA GLU A 97 -12.41 8.07 3.37
C GLU A 97 -11.95 7.73 4.79
N LYS A 98 -12.24 8.59 5.78
CA LYS A 98 -11.94 8.31 7.18
C LYS A 98 -12.63 7.03 7.68
N LEU A 99 -13.89 6.82 7.29
CA LEU A 99 -14.59 5.57 7.58
C LEU A 99 -13.87 4.37 6.97
N ALA A 100 -13.47 4.45 5.70
CA ALA A 100 -12.75 3.36 5.02
C ALA A 100 -11.41 3.05 5.71
N LEU A 101 -10.65 4.08 6.12
CA LEU A 101 -9.42 3.91 6.91
C LEU A 101 -9.67 3.19 8.24
N ASP A 102 -10.73 3.56 8.97
CA ASP A 102 -11.11 2.90 10.21
C ASP A 102 -11.53 1.44 10.00
N LEU A 103 -12.20 1.14 8.89
CA LEU A 103 -12.65 -0.22 8.57
C LEU A 103 -11.49 -1.12 8.14
N VAL A 104 -10.53 -0.60 7.36
CA VAL A 104 -9.30 -1.34 7.03
C VAL A 104 -8.52 -1.69 8.30
N LYS A 105 -8.54 -0.84 9.33
CA LYS A 105 -7.87 -1.11 10.62
C LYS A 105 -8.44 -2.32 11.37
N GLN A 106 -9.67 -2.77 11.10
CA GLN A 106 -10.30 -3.89 11.80
C GLN A 106 -9.45 -5.18 11.73
N ASP A 107 -9.44 -5.95 12.82
CA ASP A 107 -8.65 -7.18 12.93
C ASP A 107 -9.18 -8.31 12.04
N ASN A 108 -10.49 -8.31 11.78
CA ASN A 108 -11.08 -9.32 10.90
C ASN A 108 -10.62 -9.09 9.46
N GLU A 109 -9.76 -9.98 8.98
CA GLU A 109 -9.13 -9.89 7.67
C GLU A 109 -10.14 -9.80 6.52
N MET A 110 -11.23 -10.57 6.56
CA MET A 110 -12.25 -10.55 5.49
C MET A 110 -12.93 -9.17 5.37
N PHE A 111 -13.22 -8.55 6.51
CA PHE A 111 -13.84 -7.23 6.56
C PHE A 111 -12.82 -6.14 6.17
N SER A 112 -11.59 -6.25 6.67
CA SER A 112 -10.49 -5.35 6.34
C SER A 112 -10.16 -5.35 4.84
N LEU A 113 -10.08 -6.52 4.21
CA LEU A 113 -9.85 -6.67 2.77
C LEU A 113 -11.01 -6.11 1.94
N ALA A 114 -12.26 -6.32 2.37
CA ALA A 114 -13.41 -5.73 1.70
C ALA A 114 -13.41 -4.20 1.78
N ALA A 115 -13.02 -3.62 2.93
CA ALA A 115 -12.90 -2.18 3.11
C ALA A 115 -11.76 -1.56 2.30
N LEU A 116 -10.69 -2.32 2.01
CA LEU A 116 -9.56 -1.85 1.22
C LEU A 116 -9.99 -1.31 -0.14
N LYS A 117 -10.96 -1.96 -0.79
CA LYS A 117 -11.50 -1.51 -2.07
C LYS A 117 -12.09 -0.10 -1.99
N LEU A 118 -12.93 0.17 -0.98
CA LEU A 118 -13.51 1.49 -0.75
C LEU A 118 -12.41 2.53 -0.45
N LEU A 119 -11.42 2.17 0.37
CA LEU A 119 -10.31 3.06 0.69
C LEU A 119 -9.53 3.46 -0.57
N VAL A 120 -9.18 2.48 -1.42
CA VAL A 120 -8.50 2.72 -2.69
C VAL A 120 -9.33 3.62 -3.60
N THR A 121 -10.63 3.34 -3.74
CA THR A 121 -11.54 4.19 -4.53
C THR A 121 -11.56 5.63 -4.02
N CYS A 122 -11.61 5.85 -2.69
CA CYS A 122 -11.53 7.19 -2.12
C CYS A 122 -10.19 7.87 -2.39
N ILE A 123 -9.06 7.15 -2.22
CA ILE A 123 -7.71 7.69 -2.46
C ILE A 123 -7.59 8.16 -3.92
N TYR A 124 -7.85 7.29 -4.90
CA TYR A 124 -7.74 7.64 -6.32
C TYR A 124 -8.70 8.76 -6.73
N HIS A 125 -9.91 8.76 -6.19
CA HIS A 125 -10.87 9.83 -6.46
C HIS A 125 -10.40 11.17 -5.87
N SER A 126 -9.85 11.17 -4.66
CA SER A 126 -9.30 12.37 -4.01
C SER A 126 -8.03 12.90 -4.68
N SER A 127 -7.25 12.01 -5.30
CA SER A 127 -5.98 12.31 -5.96
C SER A 127 -6.09 12.53 -7.46
N ASN A 128 -7.30 12.72 -8.03
CA ASN A 128 -7.48 12.84 -9.47
C ASN A 128 -6.61 13.96 -10.10
N GLU A 129 -6.55 15.13 -9.46
CA GLU A 129 -5.70 16.24 -9.93
C GLU A 129 -4.21 15.90 -9.88
N GLN A 130 -3.76 15.25 -8.79
CA GLN A 130 -2.38 14.77 -8.62
C GLN A 130 -2.00 13.76 -9.71
N LEU A 131 -2.91 12.83 -10.04
CA LEU A 131 -2.70 11.82 -11.07
C LEU A 131 -2.59 12.47 -12.46
N GLU A 132 -3.49 13.41 -12.80
CA GLU A 132 -3.40 14.17 -14.05
C GLU A 132 -2.08 14.95 -14.16
N ASN A 133 -1.60 15.54 -13.06
CA ASN A 133 -0.32 16.25 -13.03
C ASN A 133 0.87 15.29 -13.20
N THR A 134 0.79 14.11 -12.61
CA THR A 134 1.81 13.06 -12.72
C THR A 134 1.91 12.55 -14.16
N GLU A 135 0.78 12.31 -14.83
CA GLU A 135 0.74 11.95 -16.25
C GLU A 135 1.36 13.03 -17.14
N ARG A 136 1.03 14.31 -16.89
CA ARG A 136 1.64 15.44 -17.61
C ARG A 136 3.14 15.57 -17.37
N SER A 137 3.63 15.04 -16.25
CA SER A 137 5.04 15.08 -15.83
C SER A 137 5.80 13.79 -16.18
N ASN A 138 5.34 13.04 -17.20
CA ASN A 138 5.92 11.76 -17.64
C ASN A 138 6.02 10.70 -16.53
N GLY A 139 5.04 10.66 -15.62
CA GLY A 139 4.99 9.71 -14.51
C GLY A 139 5.78 10.12 -13.28
N ILE A 140 6.29 11.36 -13.22
CA ILE A 140 7.00 11.89 -12.05
C ILE A 140 6.01 12.63 -11.16
N VAL A 141 5.89 12.20 -9.91
CA VAL A 141 5.07 12.85 -8.89
C VAL A 141 5.79 14.12 -8.41
N GLN A 142 5.16 15.29 -8.58
CA GLN A 142 5.74 16.62 -8.26
C GLN A 142 4.82 17.48 -7.37
N ASP A 143 3.90 16.85 -6.64
CA ASP A 143 2.93 17.57 -5.80
C ASP A 143 3.56 18.25 -4.59
N GLU A 144 2.80 19.16 -3.97
CA GLU A 144 3.23 19.85 -2.77
C GLU A 144 3.51 18.86 -1.61
N PRO A 145 4.51 19.15 -0.76
CA PRO A 145 4.88 18.26 0.36
C PRO A 145 3.71 17.89 1.28
N GLU A 146 2.74 18.80 1.47
CA GLU A 146 1.57 18.55 2.31
C GLU A 146 0.67 17.43 1.74
N ILE A 147 0.48 17.41 0.42
CA ILE A 147 -0.30 16.38 -0.27
C ILE A 147 0.43 15.04 -0.14
N ILE A 148 1.75 15.04 -0.35
CA ILE A 148 2.57 13.83 -0.24
C ILE A 148 2.50 13.25 1.19
N ILE A 149 2.62 14.09 2.22
CA ILE A 149 2.51 13.66 3.62
C ILE A 149 1.15 13.02 3.88
N GLN A 150 0.05 13.62 3.41
CA GLN A 150 -1.28 13.04 3.54
C GLN A 150 -1.39 11.67 2.86
N GLN A 151 -0.81 11.49 1.68
CA GLN A 151 -0.80 10.18 1.02
C GLN A 151 0.02 9.15 1.80
N ILE A 152 1.17 9.54 2.35
CA ILE A 152 1.99 8.66 3.19
C ILE A 152 1.22 8.20 4.43
N GLU A 153 0.49 9.10 5.10
CA GLU A 153 -0.35 8.77 6.25
C GLU A 153 -1.47 7.77 5.88
N LYS A 154 -2.07 7.93 4.70
CA LYS A 154 -3.12 7.02 4.21
C LYS A 154 -2.59 5.62 3.91
N ILE A 155 -1.39 5.49 3.33
CA ILE A 155 -0.82 4.17 3.00
C ILE A 155 -0.14 3.49 4.19
N GLU A 156 0.14 4.21 5.28
CA GLU A 156 0.83 3.67 6.46
C GLU A 156 0.10 2.47 7.09
N ILE A 157 -1.24 2.48 7.03
CA ILE A 157 -2.04 1.36 7.51
C ILE A 157 -1.75 0.07 6.74
N LEU A 158 -1.37 0.14 5.47
CA LEU A 158 -1.08 -1.03 4.63
C LEU A 158 0.18 -1.75 5.11
N PHE A 159 1.23 -1.03 5.50
CA PHE A 159 2.41 -1.63 6.14
C PHE A 159 2.03 -2.38 7.42
N THR A 160 1.16 -1.79 8.23
CA THR A 160 0.66 -2.44 9.44
C THR A 160 -0.15 -3.69 9.12
N LYS A 161 -0.98 -3.67 8.06
CA LYS A 161 -1.77 -4.83 7.65
C LYS A 161 -0.91 -5.95 7.07
N ILE A 162 0.14 -5.62 6.31
CA ILE A 162 1.13 -6.61 5.83
C ILE A 162 1.79 -7.35 7.02
N ARG A 163 1.95 -6.70 8.18
CA ARG A 163 2.47 -7.36 9.40
C ARG A 163 1.47 -8.27 10.10
N THR A 164 0.19 -7.93 10.09
CA THR A 164 -0.77 -8.55 11.01
C THR A 164 -1.71 -9.56 10.35
N THR A 165 -1.73 -9.62 9.02
CA THR A 165 -2.63 -10.49 8.26
C THR A 165 -1.96 -11.79 7.81
N THR A 166 -2.76 -12.73 7.33
CA THR A 166 -2.27 -13.97 6.73
C THR A 166 -1.37 -13.67 5.52
N PRO A 167 -0.49 -14.60 5.09
CA PRO A 167 0.36 -14.38 3.92
C PRO A 167 -0.42 -14.04 2.64
N GLN A 168 -1.62 -14.60 2.48
CA GLN A 168 -2.49 -14.28 1.33
C GLN A 168 -3.08 -12.87 1.44
N GLY A 169 -3.56 -12.49 2.62
CA GLY A 169 -4.04 -11.13 2.88
C GLY A 169 -2.92 -10.10 2.71
N ALA A 170 -1.75 -10.37 3.29
CA ALA A 170 -0.56 -9.53 3.19
C ALA A 170 -0.13 -9.31 1.74
N LYS A 171 -0.22 -10.34 0.89
CA LYS A 171 0.03 -10.20 -0.55
C LYS A 171 -0.91 -9.19 -1.21
N ILE A 172 -2.22 -9.27 -0.93
CA ILE A 172 -3.20 -8.31 -1.48
C ILE A 172 -2.89 -6.89 -1.01
N PHE A 173 -2.63 -6.68 0.29
CA PHE A 173 -2.23 -5.37 0.82
C PHE A 173 -0.92 -4.87 0.19
N GLY A 174 0.04 -5.76 -0.02
CA GLY A 174 1.32 -5.47 -0.66
C GLY A 174 1.20 -5.06 -2.12
N ASP A 175 0.40 -5.79 -2.91
CA ASP A 175 0.15 -5.48 -4.32
C ASP A 175 -0.52 -4.10 -4.46
N VAL A 176 -1.52 -3.81 -3.62
CA VAL A 176 -2.18 -2.50 -3.58
C VAL A 176 -1.21 -1.40 -3.15
N LEU A 177 -0.40 -1.64 -2.12
CA LEU A 177 0.61 -0.68 -1.65
C LEU A 177 1.65 -0.37 -2.73
N CYS A 178 2.10 -1.37 -3.48
CA CYS A 178 3.01 -1.18 -4.61
C CYS A 178 2.41 -0.23 -5.66
N GLN A 179 1.15 -0.45 -6.02
CA GLN A 179 0.48 0.37 -7.01
C GLN A 179 0.26 1.81 -6.51
N LEU A 180 -0.14 1.99 -5.25
CA LEU A 180 -0.30 3.34 -4.65
C LEU A 180 1.03 4.10 -4.59
N ILE A 181 2.12 3.43 -4.21
CA ILE A 181 3.46 4.04 -4.20
C ILE A 181 3.86 4.48 -5.59
N ARG A 182 3.60 3.63 -6.60
CA ARG A 182 3.95 3.92 -7.99
C ARG A 182 3.25 5.16 -8.51
N ASP A 183 1.97 5.31 -8.18
CA ASP A 183 1.12 6.33 -8.78
C ASP A 183 1.12 7.66 -7.99
N LEU A 184 1.33 7.63 -6.67
CA LEU A 184 1.03 8.78 -5.79
C LEU A 184 2.23 9.32 -5.01
N LEU A 185 3.36 8.61 -4.98
CA LEU A 185 4.47 8.97 -4.10
C LEU A 185 5.80 9.10 -4.87
N PRO A 186 6.54 10.21 -4.65
CA PRO A 186 7.89 10.31 -5.15
C PRO A 186 8.82 9.35 -4.37
N PRO A 187 9.73 8.63 -5.04
CA PRO A 187 10.51 7.56 -4.41
C PRO A 187 11.36 7.99 -3.21
N ASN A 188 11.90 9.22 -3.24
CA ASN A 188 12.77 9.77 -2.20
C ASN A 188 12.05 9.96 -0.85
N GLU A 189 10.75 10.24 -0.87
CA GLU A 189 9.96 10.47 0.35
C GLU A 189 9.62 9.15 1.06
N ILE A 190 9.49 8.05 0.31
CA ILE A 190 9.07 6.75 0.86
C ILE A 190 10.23 5.77 1.11
N LEU A 191 11.37 5.95 0.43
CA LEU A 191 12.52 5.03 0.47
C LEU A 191 12.97 4.69 1.89
N THR A 192 13.14 5.71 2.73
CA THR A 192 13.59 5.54 4.12
C THR A 192 12.59 4.71 4.93
N LYS A 193 11.28 4.89 4.70
CA LYS A 193 10.24 4.12 5.39
C LYS A 193 10.29 2.65 4.98
N VAL A 194 10.35 2.37 3.67
CA VAL A 194 10.42 1.00 3.16
C VAL A 194 11.68 0.28 3.65
N PHE A 195 12.81 0.99 3.76
CA PHE A 195 14.05 0.42 4.29
C PHE A 195 13.91 0.04 5.75
N LYS A 196 13.36 0.93 6.57
CA LYS A 196 13.07 0.62 7.98
C LYS A 196 12.17 -0.61 8.09
N GLU A 197 11.13 -0.69 7.26
CA GLU A 197 10.22 -1.84 7.22
C GLU A 197 10.94 -3.14 6.81
N LEU A 198 11.81 -3.09 5.79
CA LEU A 198 12.62 -4.23 5.35
C LEU A 198 13.61 -4.69 6.43
N MET A 199 14.14 -3.76 7.22
CA MET A 199 15.07 -4.05 8.30
C MET A 199 14.40 -4.69 9.52
N LEU A 200 13.08 -4.57 9.68
CA LEU A 200 12.35 -5.17 10.79
C LEU A 200 12.22 -6.70 10.61
N ASN A 201 12.10 -7.43 11.71
CA ASN A 201 11.77 -8.85 11.67
C ASN A 201 10.25 -8.98 11.53
N GLN A 202 9.77 -9.13 10.30
CA GLN A 202 8.33 -9.14 10.00
C GLN A 202 7.90 -10.50 9.44
N PRO A 203 6.62 -10.88 9.63
CA PRO A 203 6.14 -12.21 9.22
C PRO A 203 6.11 -12.41 7.71
N ASN A 204 5.93 -11.33 6.93
CA ASN A 204 5.82 -11.37 5.46
C ASN A 204 6.94 -10.52 4.81
N PRO A 205 8.23 -10.91 4.94
CA PRO A 205 9.36 -10.11 4.48
C PRO A 205 9.46 -10.03 2.94
N ASP A 206 9.03 -11.09 2.25
CA ASP A 206 8.95 -11.18 0.80
C ASP A 206 8.05 -10.08 0.20
N ILE A 207 6.92 -9.80 0.84
CA ILE A 207 6.01 -8.73 0.43
C ILE A 207 6.67 -7.36 0.58
N ILE A 208 7.36 -7.10 1.70
CA ILE A 208 8.10 -5.84 1.90
C ILE A 208 9.26 -5.70 0.91
N ALA A 209 9.90 -6.81 0.53
CA ALA A 209 10.92 -6.81 -0.50
C ALA A 209 10.33 -6.52 -1.90
N ALA A 210 9.11 -6.97 -2.21
CA ALA A 210 8.39 -6.57 -3.42
C ALA A 210 8.05 -5.06 -3.41
N VAL A 211 7.62 -4.53 -2.27
CA VAL A 211 7.40 -3.07 -2.08
C VAL A 211 8.71 -2.30 -2.27
N THR A 212 9.82 -2.80 -1.71
CA THR A 212 11.17 -2.24 -1.90
C THR A 212 11.51 -2.19 -3.38
N TYR A 213 11.32 -3.31 -4.08
CA TYR A 213 11.55 -3.39 -5.51
C TYR A 213 10.74 -2.35 -6.29
N GLN A 214 9.46 -2.18 -5.96
CA GLN A 214 8.59 -1.21 -6.62
C GLN A 214 9.10 0.23 -6.44
N VAL A 215 9.51 0.63 -5.23
CA VAL A 215 10.07 1.96 -4.98
C VAL A 215 11.29 2.21 -5.86
N PHE A 216 12.16 1.21 -6.03
CA PHE A 216 13.33 1.33 -6.90
C PHE A 216 12.97 1.43 -8.37
N ARG A 217 11.94 0.70 -8.84
CA ARG A 217 11.45 0.84 -10.21
C ARG A 217 10.98 2.27 -10.45
N SER A 218 10.16 2.81 -9.56
CA SER A 218 9.73 4.21 -9.62
C SER A 218 10.92 5.19 -9.60
N ALA A 219 11.96 4.92 -8.78
CA ALA A 219 13.18 5.75 -8.74
C ALA A 219 13.98 5.71 -10.04
N ILE A 220 14.10 4.53 -10.67
CA ILE A 220 14.77 4.37 -11.96
C ILE A 220 13.99 5.11 -13.05
N ASP A 221 12.67 4.96 -13.09
CA ASP A 221 11.80 5.61 -14.07
C ASP A 221 11.86 7.15 -13.94
N CYS A 222 11.99 7.66 -12.71
CA CYS A 222 12.16 9.10 -12.44
C CYS A 222 13.60 9.62 -12.64
N SER A 223 14.51 8.85 -13.25
CA SER A 223 15.93 9.20 -13.42
C SER A 223 16.68 9.51 -12.10
N TYR A 224 16.20 8.98 -10.98
CA TYR A 224 16.75 9.22 -9.64
C TYR A 224 17.89 8.25 -9.26
N LEU A 225 18.33 7.42 -10.21
CA LEU A 225 19.26 6.32 -9.95
C LEU A 225 20.60 6.76 -9.36
N ALA A 226 21.16 7.89 -9.81
CA ALA A 226 22.44 8.38 -9.31
C ALA A 226 22.37 8.80 -7.84
N LEU A 227 21.32 9.54 -7.45
CA LEU A 227 21.12 9.94 -6.06
C LEU A 227 20.78 8.73 -5.18
N LEU A 228 20.02 7.78 -5.73
CA LEU A 228 19.74 6.50 -5.08
C LEU A 228 21.03 5.74 -4.78
N GLN A 229 21.98 5.65 -5.71
CA GLN A 229 23.26 4.98 -5.50
C GLN A 229 24.06 5.59 -4.34
N GLU A 230 24.16 6.92 -4.31
CA GLU A 230 24.87 7.62 -3.23
C GLU A 230 24.21 7.38 -1.87
N TRP A 231 22.88 7.53 -1.81
CA TRP A 231 22.13 7.29 -0.59
C TRP A 231 22.21 5.83 -0.12
N LEU A 232 22.17 4.87 -1.06
CA LEU A 232 22.34 3.46 -0.76
C LEU A 232 23.69 3.17 -0.11
N LEU A 233 24.77 3.72 -0.65
CA LEU A 233 26.12 3.57 -0.08
C LEU A 233 26.17 4.04 1.37
N CYS A 234 25.50 5.14 1.70
CA CYS A 234 25.40 5.62 3.08
C CYS A 234 24.55 4.71 3.98
N SER A 235 23.62 3.94 3.40
CA SER A 235 22.71 3.06 4.12
C SER A 235 23.21 1.62 4.30
N LEU A 236 24.18 1.17 3.49
CA LEU A 236 24.75 -0.19 3.56
C LEU A 236 25.23 -0.60 4.96
N PRO A 237 25.94 0.26 5.75
CA PRO A 237 26.39 -0.11 7.09
C PRO A 237 25.25 -0.56 8.01
N ASN A 238 24.05 -0.01 7.84
CA ASN A 238 22.88 -0.37 8.65
C ASN A 238 22.44 -1.83 8.45
N PHE A 239 22.61 -2.37 7.24
CA PHE A 239 22.30 -3.77 6.94
C PHE A 239 23.41 -4.70 7.40
N LEU A 240 24.66 -4.26 7.32
CA LEU A 240 25.83 -5.03 7.78
C LEU A 240 25.87 -5.17 9.31
N ALA A 241 25.29 -4.21 10.04
CA ALA A 241 25.18 -4.24 11.50
C ALA A 241 24.18 -5.28 12.05
N PHE A 242 23.49 -6.06 11.21
CA PHE A 242 22.59 -7.10 11.68
C PHE A 242 23.33 -8.23 12.40
N SER A 243 22.75 -8.71 13.51
CA SER A 243 23.27 -9.86 14.24
C SER A 243 23.18 -11.17 13.44
N GLN A 244 22.17 -11.29 12.58
CA GLN A 244 21.97 -12.45 11.71
C GLN A 244 22.52 -12.17 10.31
N ILE A 245 23.63 -12.82 9.96
CA ILE A 245 24.28 -12.68 8.66
C ILE A 245 23.35 -13.04 7.50
N ASN A 246 22.55 -14.10 7.64
CA ASN A 246 21.61 -14.54 6.60
C ASN A 246 20.62 -13.45 6.22
N LYS A 247 20.08 -12.74 7.23
CA LYS A 247 19.17 -11.61 7.02
C LYS A 247 19.87 -10.46 6.30
N SER A 248 21.10 -10.16 6.72
CA SER A 248 21.92 -9.11 6.10
C SER A 248 22.16 -9.41 4.62
N VAL A 249 22.61 -10.62 4.30
CA VAL A 249 22.82 -11.11 2.94
C VAL A 249 21.53 -11.01 2.12
N TRP A 250 20.41 -11.48 2.64
CA TRP A 250 19.13 -11.46 1.93
C TRP A 250 18.66 -10.03 1.65
N CYS A 251 18.66 -9.12 2.65
CA CYS A 251 18.27 -7.73 2.45
C CYS A 251 19.17 -7.01 1.44
N LEU A 252 20.49 -7.21 1.52
CA LEU A 252 21.45 -6.64 0.57
C LEU A 252 21.22 -7.16 -0.85
N THR A 253 20.94 -8.46 -0.99
CA THR A 253 20.61 -9.07 -2.28
C THR A 253 19.34 -8.45 -2.86
N VAL A 254 18.29 -8.28 -2.05
CA VAL A 254 17.04 -7.62 -2.45
C VAL A 254 17.31 -6.20 -2.94
N ILE A 255 18.10 -5.42 -2.19
CA ILE A 255 18.46 -4.04 -2.51
C ILE A 255 19.24 -3.96 -3.82
N PHE A 256 20.30 -4.77 -3.98
CA PHE A 256 21.13 -4.72 -5.18
C PHE A 256 20.40 -5.20 -6.44
N MET A 257 19.55 -6.21 -6.31
CA MET A 257 18.68 -6.63 -7.42
C MET A 257 17.62 -5.57 -7.75
N SER A 258 17.03 -4.93 -6.73
CA SER A 258 16.08 -3.82 -6.91
C SER A 258 16.73 -2.65 -7.64
N ALA A 259 18.00 -2.35 -7.34
CA ALA A 259 18.80 -1.36 -8.04
C ALA A 259 19.23 -1.76 -9.44
N SER A 260 19.05 -3.01 -9.88
CA SER A 260 19.62 -3.51 -11.13
C SER A 260 18.80 -3.14 -12.37
N LEU A 261 19.50 -2.84 -13.46
CA LEU A 261 18.94 -2.70 -14.80
C LEU A 261 19.12 -3.99 -15.63
N ASN A 262 19.83 -4.98 -15.10
CA ASN A 262 20.11 -6.23 -15.79
C ASN A 262 18.90 -7.15 -15.76
N GLN A 263 18.25 -7.32 -16.93
CA GLN A 263 17.03 -8.12 -17.06
C GLN A 263 17.19 -9.57 -16.57
N HIS A 264 18.38 -10.15 -16.64
CA HIS A 264 18.62 -11.52 -16.14
C HIS A 264 18.52 -11.60 -14.62
N LEU A 265 19.04 -10.60 -13.90
CA LEU A 265 18.92 -10.52 -12.44
C LEU A 265 17.47 -10.28 -12.02
N LEU A 266 16.76 -9.44 -12.76
CA LEU A 266 15.35 -9.16 -12.51
C LEU A 266 14.47 -10.40 -12.69
N LYS A 267 14.79 -11.28 -13.64
CA LYS A 267 14.08 -12.56 -13.81
C LYS A 267 14.30 -13.55 -12.66
N ILE A 268 15.43 -13.45 -11.95
CA ILE A 268 15.75 -14.29 -10.79
C ILE A 268 15.10 -13.74 -9.51
N PHE A 269 14.75 -12.45 -9.49
CA PHE A 269 14.21 -11.78 -8.31
C PHE A 269 13.01 -12.48 -7.66
N PRO A 270 11.96 -12.94 -8.39
CA PRO A 270 10.84 -13.66 -7.79
C PRO A 270 11.26 -14.94 -7.05
N GLU A 271 12.31 -15.61 -7.55
CA GLU A 271 12.82 -16.82 -6.91
C GLU A 271 13.51 -16.51 -5.58
N VAL A 272 14.23 -15.39 -5.50
CA VAL A 272 14.85 -14.92 -4.25
C VAL A 272 13.78 -14.54 -3.22
N LEU A 273 12.65 -13.99 -3.66
CA LEU A 273 11.52 -13.68 -2.77
C LEU A 273 10.77 -14.94 -2.32
N SER A 274 10.69 -15.96 -3.17
CA SER A 274 9.98 -17.21 -2.86
C SER A 274 10.62 -18.04 -1.73
N LEU A 275 11.88 -17.75 -1.41
CA LEU A 275 12.62 -18.39 -0.33
C LEU A 275 12.27 -17.68 0.99
N PRO A 276 11.43 -18.28 1.85
CA PRO A 276 10.96 -17.59 3.02
C PRO A 276 12.11 -17.45 4.03
N SER A 277 12.29 -16.22 4.51
CA SER A 277 12.76 -15.99 5.87
C SER A 277 14.26 -16.14 6.17
N TYR A 278 15.16 -16.05 5.17
CA TYR A 278 16.62 -15.98 5.42
C TYR A 278 17.10 -17.02 6.46
N GLN A 279 16.43 -18.18 6.52
CA GLN A 279 16.60 -19.17 7.60
C GLN A 279 17.90 -19.95 7.43
N GLN A 280 18.35 -20.09 6.20
CA GLN A 280 19.61 -20.73 5.84
C GLN A 280 20.47 -19.73 5.09
N LEU A 281 21.77 -20.00 5.03
CA LEU A 281 22.72 -19.29 4.19
C LEU A 281 23.45 -20.31 3.32
N ASN A 282 22.89 -20.54 2.14
CA ASN A 282 23.42 -21.54 1.20
C ASN A 282 24.33 -20.88 0.15
N GLU A 283 25.16 -21.67 -0.53
CA GLU A 283 26.04 -21.18 -1.61
C GLU A 283 25.28 -20.37 -2.66
N ARG A 284 24.05 -20.77 -2.96
CA ARG A 284 23.16 -20.06 -3.87
C ARG A 284 22.89 -18.62 -3.45
N GLU A 285 22.62 -18.38 -2.18
CA GLU A 285 22.29 -17.05 -1.66
C GLU A 285 23.52 -16.16 -1.62
N ILE A 286 24.67 -16.74 -1.25
CA ILE A 286 25.97 -16.06 -1.34
C ILE A 286 26.25 -15.68 -2.80
N ASN A 287 26.03 -16.58 -3.75
CA ASN A 287 26.21 -16.30 -5.18
C ASN A 287 25.25 -15.22 -5.68
N ASN A 288 23.99 -15.24 -5.27
CA ASN A 288 23.02 -14.20 -5.61
C ASN A 288 23.48 -12.83 -5.09
N LEU A 289 23.99 -12.76 -3.85
CA LEU A 289 24.57 -11.53 -3.29
C LEU A 289 25.76 -11.07 -4.13
N ILE A 290 26.72 -11.96 -4.41
CA ILE A 290 27.93 -11.61 -5.15
C ILE A 290 27.60 -11.07 -6.55
N ILE A 291 26.72 -11.75 -7.28
CA ILE A 291 26.36 -11.35 -8.64
C ILE A 291 25.62 -10.01 -8.64
N SER A 292 24.65 -9.83 -7.75
CA SER A 292 23.87 -8.59 -7.66
C SER A 292 24.72 -7.41 -7.18
N ALA A 293 25.56 -7.61 -6.17
CA ALA A 293 26.50 -6.60 -5.68
C ALA A 293 27.54 -6.22 -6.74
N LYS A 294 28.04 -7.18 -7.52
CA LYS A 294 28.97 -6.92 -8.63
C LYS A 294 28.32 -6.10 -9.75
N ASP A 295 27.07 -6.39 -10.08
CA ASP A 295 26.30 -5.61 -11.05
C ASP A 295 26.07 -4.16 -10.58
N PHE A 296 25.76 -3.98 -9.29
CA PHE A 296 25.68 -2.65 -8.67
C PHE A 296 27.03 -1.94 -8.70
N TYR A 297 28.10 -2.59 -8.22
CA TYR A 297 29.45 -2.05 -8.14
C TYR A 297 30.00 -1.57 -9.49
N ARG A 298 29.72 -2.31 -10.58
CA ARG A 298 30.15 -1.92 -11.94
C ARG A 298 29.63 -0.56 -12.37
N ARG A 299 28.47 -0.16 -11.88
CA ARG A 299 27.77 1.09 -12.22
C ARG A 299 28.14 2.27 -11.33
N LEU A 300 28.96 2.05 -10.31
CA LEU A 300 29.47 3.09 -9.43
C LEU A 300 30.68 3.81 -10.04
N ASP A 301 30.84 5.08 -9.68
CA ASP A 301 32.03 5.88 -9.99
C ASP A 301 33.25 5.47 -9.15
N ALA A 302 34.44 5.94 -9.50
CA ALA A 302 35.69 5.58 -8.82
C ALA A 302 35.68 5.87 -7.30
N SER A 303 35.17 7.03 -6.89
CA SER A 303 35.04 7.41 -5.47
C SER A 303 34.04 6.51 -4.73
N GLN A 304 32.89 6.26 -5.34
CA GLN A 304 31.83 5.39 -4.82
C GLN A 304 32.32 3.94 -4.70
N LYS A 305 33.11 3.45 -5.67
CA LYS A 305 33.73 2.12 -5.63
C LYS A 305 34.70 1.97 -4.46
N ALA A 306 35.50 2.99 -4.16
CA ALA A 306 36.39 2.99 -3.01
C ALA A 306 35.59 2.90 -1.70
N LYS A 307 34.57 3.76 -1.55
CA LYS A 307 33.67 3.77 -0.38
C LYS A 307 32.93 2.44 -0.22
N PHE A 308 32.44 1.84 -1.32
CA PHE A 308 31.79 0.54 -1.29
C PHE A 308 32.72 -0.54 -0.73
N ARG A 309 33.97 -0.61 -1.22
CA ARG A 309 34.95 -1.59 -0.73
C ARG A 309 35.28 -1.38 0.75
N GLU A 310 35.47 -0.13 1.17
CA GLU A 310 35.75 0.23 2.56
C GLU A 310 34.64 -0.26 3.52
N ILE A 311 33.37 -0.05 3.15
CA ILE A 311 32.21 -0.47 3.95
C ILE A 311 32.20 -1.99 4.20
N PHE A 312 32.48 -2.80 3.18
CA PHE A 312 32.51 -4.25 3.32
C PHE A 312 33.81 -4.76 3.98
N GLN A 313 34.93 -4.05 3.85
CA GLN A 313 36.20 -4.40 4.50
C GLN A 313 36.13 -4.31 6.03
N GLN A 314 35.30 -3.41 6.56
CA GLN A 314 35.08 -3.27 8.00
C GLN A 314 34.40 -4.49 8.63
N ASN A 315 33.86 -5.42 7.82
CA ASN A 315 33.20 -6.63 8.31
C ASN A 315 34.05 -7.88 8.11
N GLU A 316 34.24 -8.65 9.19
CA GLU A 316 35.09 -9.86 9.18
C GLU A 316 34.40 -11.12 8.62
N SER A 317 33.13 -11.03 8.21
CA SER A 317 32.38 -12.20 7.71
C SER A 317 32.99 -12.76 6.42
N SER A 318 33.19 -14.08 6.37
CA SER A 318 33.74 -14.80 5.21
C SER A 318 32.95 -14.57 3.93
N VAL A 319 31.63 -14.33 4.05
CA VAL A 319 30.74 -14.00 2.93
C VAL A 319 31.13 -12.67 2.28
N TYR A 320 31.38 -11.66 3.10
CA TYR A 320 31.75 -10.32 2.62
C TYR A 320 33.20 -10.26 2.14
N GLN A 321 34.09 -11.06 2.72
CA GLN A 321 35.44 -11.24 2.19
C GLN A 321 35.43 -11.93 0.82
N SER A 322 34.56 -12.94 0.63
CA SER A 322 34.37 -13.60 -0.66
C SER A 322 33.81 -12.64 -1.71
N LEU A 323 32.86 -11.78 -1.31
CA LEU A 323 32.36 -10.69 -2.15
C LEU A 323 33.51 -9.76 -2.58
N LEU A 324 34.31 -9.27 -1.63
CA LEU A 324 35.44 -8.37 -1.93
C LEU A 324 36.45 -8.98 -2.90
N GLY A 325 36.72 -10.29 -2.79
CA GLY A 325 37.59 -11.02 -3.73
C GLY A 325 37.04 -11.10 -5.16
N CYS A 326 35.72 -10.97 -5.33
CA CYS A 326 35.04 -11.07 -6.63
C CYS A 326 34.79 -9.72 -7.34
N LEU A 327 34.98 -8.59 -6.66
CA LEU A 327 34.71 -7.22 -7.15
C LEU A 327 35.89 -6.65 -7.93
#